data_AF-A0A1R0H259-F1
#
_entry.id   AF-A0A1R0H259-F1
#
_cell.length_a   1.000
_cell.length_b   1.000
_cell.length_c   1.000
_cell.angle_alpha   90.00
_cell.angle_beta   90.00
_cell.angle_gamma   90.00
#
_symmetry.space_group_name_H-M   'P 1'
#
loop_
_entity.id
_entity.type
_entity.pdbx_description
1 polymer ?
#
loop_
_entity_poly.entity_id
_entity_poly.type
_entity_poly.pdbx_seq_one_letter_code
_entity_poly.pdbx_strand_id
1 'polypeptide(L)'
;MTTENDPQKSQMVLRDLSMPPSSKDPRDWSVDDVCAWLMSSPYLSDLVPTIKAHSLDGHILINYISNAVLREELGVLAFGKRVRFLEALEALKYSIELSNPLVRTESSNYQSPESRRTSIVQLDTDMPDYDPNTNET
;
A
#
# COMPACT_ATOMS: atom_id res chain seq x y z
N MET A 1 -60.77 21.47 -16.62
CA MET A 1 -59.71 22.38 -16.14
C MET A 1 -58.78 21.55 -15.26
N THR A 2 -57.82 20.84 -15.88
CA THR A 2 -56.37 21.18 -15.90
C THR A 2 -55.76 21.11 -14.49
N THR A 3 -55.26 19.94 -14.06
CA THR A 3 -53.86 19.40 -14.15
C THR A 3 -52.82 20.15 -13.33
N GLU A 4 -52.26 19.47 -12.34
CA GLU A 4 -50.89 19.63 -11.81
C GLU A 4 -50.64 18.36 -10.97
N ASN A 5 -50.12 17.23 -11.48
CA ASN A 5 -48.84 17.00 -12.15
C ASN A 5 -47.70 17.77 -11.49
N ASP A 6 -47.39 17.42 -10.24
CA ASP A 6 -46.10 17.72 -9.61
C ASP A 6 -45.03 16.78 -10.21
N PRO A 7 -44.07 17.28 -11.01
CA PRO A 7 -43.03 16.46 -11.62
C PRO A 7 -41.72 16.50 -10.82
N GLN A 8 -41.71 16.94 -9.55
CA GLN A 8 -40.45 17.26 -8.86
C GLN A 8 -39.94 16.19 -7.88
N LYS A 9 -40.65 15.09 -7.64
CA LYS A 9 -40.17 14.03 -6.74
C LYS A 9 -39.34 12.91 -7.40
N SER A 10 -38.94 13.07 -8.66
CA SER A 10 -38.25 12.02 -9.43
C SER A 10 -36.80 12.35 -9.81
N GLN A 11 -36.18 13.35 -9.17
CA GLN A 11 -34.87 13.83 -9.58
C GLN A 11 -33.84 13.91 -8.43
N MET A 12 -33.61 12.79 -7.72
CA MET A 12 -32.39 12.61 -6.90
C MET A 12 -31.83 11.17 -6.95
N VAL A 13 -32.11 10.44 -8.02
CA VAL A 13 -31.37 9.23 -8.37
C VAL A 13 -30.54 9.59 -9.60
N LEU A 14 -29.25 9.24 -9.64
CA LEU A 14 -28.28 9.45 -10.75
C LEU A 14 -27.26 10.62 -10.60
N ARG A 15 -26.62 10.83 -9.45
CA ARG A 15 -25.41 11.68 -9.38
C ARG A 15 -24.32 11.20 -8.40
N ASP A 16 -24.06 9.91 -8.29
CA ASP A 16 -22.84 9.46 -7.61
C ASP A 16 -22.28 8.15 -8.19
N LEU A 17 -22.02 8.17 -9.50
CA LEU A 17 -21.18 7.16 -10.16
C LEU A 17 -19.91 7.81 -10.73
N SER A 18 -19.46 8.93 -10.15
CA SER A 18 -18.35 9.70 -10.70
C SER A 18 -17.09 9.52 -9.86
N MET A 19 -16.23 8.64 -10.37
CA MET A 19 -14.80 8.52 -10.08
C MET A 19 -14.40 8.10 -8.66
N PRO A 20 -13.41 7.19 -8.50
CA PRO A 20 -12.72 7.10 -7.21
C PRO A 20 -12.11 8.47 -6.89
N PRO A 21 -12.03 8.88 -5.61
CA PRO A 21 -11.40 10.14 -5.20
C PRO A 21 -9.90 10.12 -5.55
N SER A 22 -9.56 10.40 -6.80
CA SER A 22 -8.25 10.17 -7.39
C SER A 22 -7.21 11.23 -7.04
N SER A 23 -7.32 11.88 -5.88
CA SER A 23 -6.31 12.86 -5.40
C SER A 23 -6.30 13.09 -3.88
N LYS A 24 -7.10 12.36 -3.10
CA LYS A 24 -7.08 12.48 -1.64
C LYS A 24 -6.38 11.28 -1.03
N ASP A 25 -5.53 11.55 -0.06
CA ASP A 25 -4.88 10.53 0.75
C ASP A 25 -5.93 9.56 1.28
N PRO A 26 -5.77 8.24 1.13
CA PRO A 26 -6.71 7.26 1.64
C PRO A 26 -6.98 7.35 3.14
N ARG A 27 -6.11 8.02 3.91
CA ARG A 27 -6.33 8.31 5.33
C ARG A 27 -7.43 9.37 5.56
N ASP A 28 -7.70 10.22 4.58
CA ASP A 28 -8.70 11.29 4.63
C ASP A 28 -10.02 10.91 3.92
N TRP A 29 -10.16 9.66 3.51
CA TRP A 29 -11.38 9.19 2.84
C TRP A 29 -12.58 9.18 3.78
N SER A 30 -13.72 9.66 3.28
CA SER A 30 -15.01 9.50 3.95
C SER A 30 -15.55 8.07 3.82
N VAL A 31 -16.61 7.74 4.55
CA VAL A 31 -17.28 6.44 4.44
C VAL A 31 -17.76 6.16 3.01
N ASP A 32 -18.26 7.19 2.31
CA ASP A 32 -18.72 7.06 0.91
C ASP A 32 -17.54 6.83 -0.06
N ASP A 33 -16.41 7.50 0.16
CA ASP A 33 -15.16 7.29 -0.61
C ASP A 33 -14.65 5.84 -0.44
N VAL A 34 -14.67 5.33 0.80
CA VAL A 34 -14.31 3.95 1.09
C VAL A 34 -15.28 2.99 0.41
N CYS A 35 -16.59 3.26 0.44
CA CYS A 35 -17.58 2.45 -0.27
C CYS A 35 -17.31 2.41 -1.78
N ALA A 36 -17.00 3.56 -2.39
CA ALA A 36 -16.65 3.65 -3.81
C ALA A 36 -15.38 2.84 -4.13
N TRP A 37 -14.37 2.89 -3.26
CA TRP A 37 -13.17 2.05 -3.39
C TRP A 37 -13.50 0.55 -3.30
N LEU A 38 -14.35 0.12 -2.36
CA LEU A 38 -14.80 -1.28 -2.30
C LEU A 38 -15.56 -1.69 -3.56
N MET A 39 -16.41 -0.83 -4.10
CA MET A 39 -17.18 -1.10 -5.33
C MET A 39 -16.29 -1.26 -6.56
N SER A 40 -15.08 -0.70 -6.56
CA SER A 40 -14.10 -0.92 -7.64
C SER A 40 -13.65 -2.39 -7.72
N SER A 41 -13.78 -3.13 -6.62
CA SER A 41 -13.42 -4.55 -6.52
C SER A 41 -14.67 -5.42 -6.48
N PRO A 42 -14.96 -6.22 -7.53
CA PRO A 42 -16.21 -6.98 -7.61
C PRO A 42 -16.39 -7.96 -6.43
N TYR A 43 -15.28 -8.49 -5.89
CA TYR A 43 -15.27 -9.44 -4.78
C TYR A 43 -15.50 -8.82 -3.40
N LEU A 44 -15.40 -7.49 -3.28
CA LEU A 44 -15.54 -6.75 -2.02
C LEU A 44 -16.85 -5.94 -1.97
N SER A 45 -17.56 -5.82 -3.08
CA SER A 45 -18.86 -5.12 -3.19
C SER A 45 -19.89 -5.58 -2.13
N ASP A 46 -19.89 -6.87 -1.77
CA ASP A 46 -20.75 -7.44 -0.72
C ASP A 46 -20.52 -6.83 0.68
N LEU A 47 -19.36 -6.23 0.92
CA LEU A 47 -18.98 -5.66 2.23
C LEU A 47 -19.41 -4.20 2.37
N VAL A 48 -19.82 -3.54 1.28
CA VAL A 48 -20.29 -2.13 1.29
C VAL A 48 -21.36 -1.86 2.36
N PRO A 49 -22.39 -2.72 2.53
CA PRO A 49 -23.40 -2.50 3.58
C PRO A 49 -22.79 -2.55 4.99
N THR A 50 -21.82 -3.44 5.21
CA THR A 50 -21.10 -3.57 6.49
C THR A 50 -20.23 -2.34 6.75
N ILE A 51 -19.45 -1.87 5.76
CA ILE A 51 -18.64 -0.65 5.86
C ILE A 51 -19.52 0.54 6.25
N LYS A 52 -20.68 0.69 5.60
CA LYS A 52 -21.61 1.77 5.86
C LYS A 52 -22.26 1.67 7.25
N ALA A 53 -22.64 0.46 7.68
CA ALA A 53 -23.22 0.24 9.01
C ALA A 53 -22.25 0.55 10.14
N HIS A 54 -20.96 0.22 9.96
CA HIS A 54 -19.90 0.48 10.94
C HIS A 54 -19.23 1.85 10.77
N SER A 55 -19.71 2.69 9.84
CA SER A 55 -19.16 4.01 9.54
C SER A 55 -17.63 4.01 9.35
N LEU A 56 -17.14 3.05 8.57
CA LEU A 56 -15.70 2.87 8.35
C LEU A 56 -15.18 3.92 7.37
N ASP A 57 -14.47 4.90 7.93
CA ASP A 57 -13.75 5.93 7.19
C ASP A 57 -12.33 5.47 6.80
N GLY A 58 -11.63 6.28 6.02
CA GLY A 58 -10.28 6.01 5.55
C GLY A 58 -9.26 5.85 6.68
N HIS A 59 -9.42 6.63 7.76
CA HIS A 59 -8.53 6.54 8.92
C HIS A 59 -8.65 5.20 9.63
N ILE A 60 -9.88 4.74 9.90
CA ILE A 60 -10.14 3.44 10.52
C ILE A 60 -9.71 2.32 9.58
N LEU A 61 -10.05 2.43 8.29
CA LEU A 61 -9.70 1.46 7.25
C LEU A 61 -8.20 1.16 7.23
N ILE A 62 -7.37 2.20 7.21
CA ILE A 62 -5.91 2.06 7.05
C ILE A 62 -5.21 1.65 8.33
N ASN A 63 -5.64 2.15 9.49
CA ASN A 63 -4.90 2.01 10.75
C ASN A 63 -5.40 0.90 11.66
N TYR A 64 -6.69 0.56 11.60
CA TYR A 64 -7.33 -0.31 12.60
C TYR A 64 -7.88 -1.62 12.02
N ILE A 65 -8.00 -1.73 10.70
CA ILE A 65 -8.48 -2.98 10.10
C ILE A 65 -7.41 -4.06 10.12
N SER A 66 -7.75 -5.18 10.76
CA SER A 66 -6.94 -6.39 10.86
C SER A 66 -7.80 -7.63 10.60
N ASN A 67 -7.17 -8.80 10.45
CA ASN A 67 -7.90 -10.06 10.24
C ASN A 67 -8.90 -10.35 11.39
N ALA A 68 -8.51 -10.04 12.62
CA ALA A 68 -9.35 -10.21 13.81
C ALA A 68 -10.58 -9.27 13.74
N VAL A 69 -10.35 -7.99 13.47
CA VAL A 69 -11.43 -6.98 13.33
C VAL A 69 -12.39 -7.35 12.20
N LEU A 70 -11.88 -7.81 11.05
CA LEU A 70 -12.73 -8.28 9.95
C LEU A 70 -13.62 -9.46 10.37
N ARG A 71 -13.12 -10.36 11.20
CA ARG A 71 -13.87 -11.56 11.61
C ARG A 71 -14.84 -11.27 12.76
N GLU A 72 -14.38 -10.57 13.78
CA GLU A 72 -15.07 -10.40 15.06
C GLU A 72 -16.00 -9.18 15.05
N GLU A 73 -15.53 -8.05 14.53
CA GLU A 73 -16.28 -6.79 14.53
C GLU A 73 -17.15 -6.63 13.27
N LEU A 74 -16.59 -6.91 12.09
CA LEU A 74 -17.31 -6.78 10.82
C LEU A 74 -18.07 -8.06 10.42
N GLY A 75 -17.88 -9.17 11.13
CA GLY A 75 -18.58 -10.43 10.86
C GLY A 75 -18.21 -11.12 9.53
N VAL A 76 -17.05 -10.80 8.93
CA VAL A 76 -16.59 -11.43 7.69
C VAL A 76 -16.01 -12.81 8.00
N LEU A 77 -16.88 -13.82 8.08
CA LEU A 77 -16.51 -15.20 8.44
C LEU A 77 -15.78 -15.96 7.32
N ALA A 78 -16.00 -15.59 6.06
CA ALA A 78 -15.34 -16.22 4.92
C ALA A 78 -13.85 -15.86 4.87
N PHE A 79 -12.97 -16.85 5.03
CA PHE A 79 -11.51 -16.65 5.01
C PHE A 79 -11.04 -16.02 3.70
N GLY A 80 -11.51 -16.51 2.55
CA GLY A 80 -11.14 -15.97 1.24
C GLY A 80 -11.50 -14.48 1.10
N LYS A 81 -12.65 -14.05 1.61
CA LYS A 81 -13.04 -12.63 1.62
C LYS A 81 -12.11 -11.78 2.49
N ARG A 82 -11.73 -12.28 3.68
CA ARG A 82 -10.76 -11.59 4.55
C ARG A 82 -9.40 -11.42 3.88
N VAL A 83 -8.90 -12.47 3.22
CA VAL A 83 -7.62 -12.40 2.50
C VAL A 83 -7.70 -11.38 1.37
N ARG A 84 -8.71 -11.46 0.49
CA ARG A 84 -8.88 -10.49 -0.61
C ARG A 84 -9.02 -9.05 -0.12
N PHE A 85 -9.70 -8.84 0.99
CA PHE A 85 -9.83 -7.52 1.60
C PHE A 85 -8.47 -7.00 2.08
N LEU A 86 -7.70 -7.83 2.79
CA LEU A 86 -6.37 -7.46 3.28
C LEU A 86 -5.38 -7.21 2.14
N GLU A 87 -5.41 -8.03 1.08
CA GLU A 87 -4.61 -7.81 -0.14
C GLU A 87 -4.95 -6.45 -0.79
N ALA A 88 -6.24 -6.12 -0.90
CA ALA A 88 -6.68 -4.84 -1.44
C ALA A 88 -6.25 -3.67 -0.54
N LEU A 89 -6.34 -3.83 0.79
CA LEU A 89 -5.90 -2.84 1.76
C LEU A 89 -4.39 -2.60 1.70
N GLU A 90 -3.60 -3.66 1.52
CA GLU A 90 -2.15 -3.58 1.37
C GLU A 90 -1.77 -2.84 0.08
N ALA A 91 -2.43 -3.15 -1.03
CA ALA A 91 -2.27 -2.42 -2.29
C ALA A 91 -2.64 -0.94 -2.14
N LEU A 92 -3.70 -0.64 -1.39
CA LEU A 92 -4.10 0.72 -1.09
C LEU A 92 -3.02 1.46 -0.29
N LYS A 93 -2.48 0.85 0.77
CA LYS A 93 -1.38 1.44 1.57
C LYS A 93 -0.13 1.69 0.72
N TYR A 94 0.22 0.75 -0.14
CA TYR A 94 1.36 0.90 -1.05
C TYR A 94 1.18 2.08 -2.01
N SER A 95 -0.05 2.33 -2.47
CA SER A 95 -0.33 3.50 -3.32
C SER A 95 -0.08 4.83 -2.59
N ILE A 96 -0.30 4.90 -1.27
CA ILE A 96 0.01 6.07 -0.44
C ILE A 96 1.52 6.32 -0.41
N GLU A 97 2.30 5.26 -0.17
CA GLU A 97 3.75 5.34 -0.11
C GLU A 97 4.35 5.76 -1.47
N LEU A 98 3.83 5.21 -2.56
CA LEU A 98 4.28 5.53 -3.92
C LEU A 98 3.93 6.97 -4.32
N SER A 99 2.84 7.52 -3.77
CA SER A 99 2.43 8.91 -3.97
C SER A 99 3.34 9.93 -3.27
N ASN A 100 4.23 9.49 -2.36
CA ASN A 100 5.13 10.36 -1.62
C ASN A 100 6.61 10.03 -1.91
N PRO A 101 7.16 10.42 -3.07
CA PRO A 101 8.50 10.01 -3.50
C PRO A 101 9.68 10.66 -2.73
N LEU A 102 9.46 11.34 -1.59
CA LEU A 102 10.50 12.20 -0.98
C LEU A 102 11.06 11.76 0.38
N VAL A 103 10.85 10.52 0.85
CA VAL A 103 11.64 9.99 1.99
C VAL A 103 12.00 8.52 1.79
N ARG A 104 12.94 8.26 0.88
CA ARG A 104 13.88 7.15 1.05
C ARG A 104 15.27 7.74 1.26
N THR A 105 15.45 8.41 2.40
CA THR A 105 16.79 8.78 2.88
C THR A 105 17.46 7.51 3.39
N GLU A 106 18.34 6.99 2.55
CA GLU A 106 19.60 6.32 2.87
C GLU A 106 19.74 5.77 4.30
N SER A 107 19.68 4.45 4.42
CA SER A 107 20.47 3.72 5.41
C SER A 107 21.09 2.50 4.73
N SER A 108 21.72 2.75 3.59
CA SER A 108 22.76 1.88 3.09
C SER A 108 23.97 2.09 4.00
N ASN A 109 24.12 1.19 4.96
CA ASN A 109 25.31 1.04 5.78
C ASN A 109 26.53 0.76 4.88
N TYR A 110 27.10 1.80 4.27
CA TYR A 110 28.43 1.73 3.67
C TYR A 110 29.44 1.95 4.77
N GLN A 111 29.69 0.87 5.49
CA GLN A 111 30.96 0.68 6.17
C GLN A 111 32.03 0.72 5.08
N SER A 112 32.79 1.81 5.03
CA SER A 112 33.91 2.01 4.12
C SER A 112 35.18 1.45 4.77
N PRO A 113 35.76 0.35 4.29
CA PRO A 113 37.15 0.05 4.56
C PRO A 113 38.01 0.65 3.44
N GLU A 114 38.93 1.52 3.85
CA GLU A 114 40.26 1.63 3.25
C GLU A 114 40.38 2.20 1.83
N SER A 115 40.47 3.53 1.79
CA SER A 115 41.38 4.19 0.84
C SER A 115 42.22 5.19 1.60
N ARG A 116 43.12 4.66 2.44
CA ARG A 116 44.26 5.43 2.94
C ARG A 116 45.24 5.60 1.78
N ARG A 117 45.33 6.86 1.34
CA ARG A 117 46.39 7.43 0.50
C ARG A 117 47.75 6.78 0.71
N THR A 118 48.37 6.45 -0.41
CA THR A 118 49.79 6.17 -0.63
C THR A 118 50.71 7.21 0.03
N SER A 119 51.71 6.71 0.78
CA SER A 119 53.03 7.34 0.95
C SER A 119 54.10 6.27 1.21
N ILE A 120 55.09 6.29 0.31
CA ILE A 120 56.40 5.63 0.24
C ILE A 120 57.12 5.41 1.60
N VAL A 121 57.66 4.21 1.83
CA VAL A 121 59.08 3.94 2.18
C VAL A 121 59.41 2.44 2.06
N GLN A 122 60.51 2.14 1.34
CA GLN A 122 61.22 0.84 1.30
C GLN A 122 61.63 0.38 2.69
N LEU A 123 61.50 -0.92 2.97
CA LEU A 123 62.47 -1.66 3.78
C LEU A 123 62.41 -3.16 3.46
N ASP A 124 63.54 -3.67 2.98
CA ASP A 124 63.88 -5.05 2.65
C ASP A 124 63.37 -6.09 3.67
N THR A 125 62.71 -7.13 3.18
CA THR A 125 62.84 -8.48 3.76
C THR A 125 62.58 -9.54 2.69
N ASP A 126 63.67 -10.18 2.33
CA ASP A 126 63.86 -11.38 1.50
C ASP A 126 62.89 -12.52 1.88
N MET A 127 62.10 -13.04 0.93
CA MET A 127 61.46 -14.36 1.07
C MET A 127 61.16 -14.98 -0.31
N PRO A 128 61.43 -16.28 -0.49
CA PRO A 128 61.88 -16.85 -1.75
C PRO A 128 60.78 -17.21 -2.75
N ASP A 129 61.19 -17.29 -4.02
CA ASP A 129 60.48 -17.74 -5.21
C ASP A 129 59.53 -18.94 -4.96
N TYR A 130 58.23 -18.68 -5.09
CA TYR A 130 57.24 -19.73 -5.33
C TYR A 130 57.03 -19.84 -6.84
N ASP A 131 57.72 -20.81 -7.47
CA ASP A 131 57.52 -21.17 -8.86
C ASP A 131 56.25 -22.04 -9.00
N PRO A 132 55.20 -21.59 -9.70
CA PRO A 132 53.95 -22.34 -9.82
C PRO A 132 53.97 -23.38 -10.95
N ASN A 133 55.11 -23.72 -11.56
CA ASN A 133 55.16 -24.54 -12.76
C ASN A 133 55.94 -25.86 -12.62
N THR A 134 55.62 -26.66 -11.59
CA THR A 134 55.96 -28.10 -11.58
C THR A 134 54.75 -28.94 -12.00
N ASN A 135 54.42 -28.87 -13.28
CA ASN A 135 53.74 -29.94 -13.99
C ASN A 135 54.73 -30.55 -15.00
N GLU A 136 54.52 -31.85 -15.31
CA GLU A 136 55.26 -32.69 -16.26
C GLU A 136 56.51 -33.35 -15.62
N THR A 137 56.66 -34.67 -15.49
CA THR A 137 56.08 -35.85 -16.17
C THR A 137 56.16 -37.05 -15.22
#